data_AF-A0A9P8TUC1-F1
#
_entry.id   AF-A0A9P8TUC1-F1
#
_cell.length_a   1.000
_cell.length_b   1.000
_cell.length_c   1.000
_cell.angle_alpha   90.00
_cell.angle_beta   90.00
_cell.angle_gamma   90.00
#
_symmetry.space_group_name_H-M   'P 1'
#
loop_
_entity.id
_entity.type
_entity.pdbx_description
1 polymer ?
#
loop_
_entity_poly.entity_id
_entity_poly.type
_entity_poly.pdbx_seq_one_letter_code
_entity_poly.pdbx_strand_id
1 'polypeptide(L)'
;MGIKDNDALCFGAHMEEEFHINIDGFKPWRQGRKDKIFQNAVQLNLTQDISALNIPLSEEATHALEKHLTNDTEWHEIPVKVIAFKIVSQMSSRVFLGEELCRNEEWLQVTVDYTRDAVIAAQELRLWPKFLRPFAFRYANPRCKAIQQQLKKSEDLIDPVLEKRRRENEERRNAGLKPIRHYDSMQWMDDAANGLKYEAGAAQIMMAIAANFTGSDMLTGALICISQEPELVEDMRKEIITVMNECQWNKSTLYKLRLMDSVLKETQRIKPAAIAISS
;
A
#
# COMPACT_ATOMS: atom_id res chain seq x y z
N MET A 1 -25.52 -16.44 -15.73
CA MET A 1 -24.69 -16.49 -14.50
C MET A 1 -23.40 -15.75 -14.85
N GLY A 2 -23.17 -14.58 -14.27
CA GLY A 2 -22.10 -13.69 -14.70
C GLY A 2 -20.73 -14.26 -14.31
N ILE A 3 -19.71 -14.01 -15.14
CA ILE A 3 -18.31 -14.41 -14.92
C ILE A 3 -17.77 -13.92 -13.54
N LYS A 4 -18.41 -12.89 -12.95
CA LYS A 4 -18.06 -12.34 -11.64
C LYS A 4 -18.39 -13.23 -10.44
N ASP A 5 -19.28 -14.22 -10.58
CA ASP A 5 -19.76 -15.06 -9.45
C ASP A 5 -19.24 -16.50 -9.50
N ASN A 6 -18.22 -16.78 -10.31
CA ASN A 6 -17.62 -18.10 -10.38
C ASN A 6 -16.48 -18.23 -9.36
N ASP A 7 -16.69 -19.04 -8.32
CA ASP A 7 -15.67 -19.34 -7.29
C ASP A 7 -14.35 -19.87 -7.87
N ALA A 8 -14.38 -20.54 -9.04
CA ALA A 8 -13.20 -21.04 -9.73
C ALA A 8 -12.35 -19.94 -10.42
N LEU A 9 -12.90 -18.74 -10.60
CA LEU A 9 -12.21 -17.56 -11.17
C LEU A 9 -11.96 -16.49 -10.11
N CYS A 10 -12.19 -16.80 -8.83
CA CYS A 10 -11.92 -15.89 -7.73
C CYS A 10 -10.39 -15.76 -7.55
N PHE A 11 -9.84 -14.59 -7.91
CA PHE A 11 -8.43 -14.26 -7.69
C PHE A 11 -7.97 -14.56 -6.26
N GLY A 12 -8.83 -14.28 -5.26
CA GLY A 12 -8.57 -14.61 -3.86
C GLY A 12 -8.42 -16.12 -3.61
N ALA A 13 -9.24 -16.97 -4.22
CA ALA A 13 -9.14 -18.43 -4.07
C ALA A 13 -7.87 -18.99 -4.74
N HIS A 14 -7.47 -18.43 -5.87
CA HIS A 14 -6.22 -18.81 -6.54
C HIS A 14 -4.98 -18.40 -5.72
N MET A 15 -4.97 -17.18 -5.19
CA MET A 15 -3.91 -16.70 -4.29
C MET A 15 -3.80 -17.54 -3.01
N GLU A 16 -4.91 -18.08 -2.49
CA GLU A 16 -4.90 -18.99 -1.33
C GLU A 16 -4.16 -20.31 -1.60
N GLU A 17 -4.33 -20.89 -2.80
CA GLU A 17 -3.61 -22.10 -3.19
C GLU A 17 -2.13 -21.82 -3.51
N GLU A 18 -1.86 -20.64 -4.06
CA GLU A 18 -0.53 -20.15 -4.45
C GLU A 18 0.37 -19.77 -3.25
N PHE A 19 -0.20 -19.20 -2.17
CA PHE A 19 0.54 -18.61 -1.04
C PHE A 19 0.36 -19.31 0.32
N HIS A 20 -0.15 -20.55 0.33
CA HIS A 20 -0.17 -21.42 1.53
C HIS A 20 -0.74 -20.76 2.81
N ILE A 21 -1.85 -20.03 2.70
CA ILE A 21 -2.47 -19.18 3.76
C ILE A 21 -2.83 -19.87 5.10
N ASN A 22 -2.62 -21.18 5.19
CA ASN A 22 -2.79 -21.96 6.42
C ASN A 22 -1.50 -22.06 7.25
N ILE A 23 -0.41 -21.48 6.76
CA ILE A 23 0.88 -21.42 7.41
C ILE A 23 1.06 -20.01 8.02
N ASP A 24 1.47 -19.94 9.29
CA ASP A 24 1.52 -18.69 10.05
C ASP A 24 2.38 -17.59 9.39
N GLY A 25 3.42 -17.94 8.64
CA GLY A 25 4.23 -16.96 7.91
C GLY A 25 3.48 -16.24 6.78
N PHE A 26 2.36 -16.77 6.31
CA PHE A 26 1.61 -16.23 5.17
C PHE A 26 0.30 -15.54 5.61
N LYS A 27 0.17 -15.20 6.90
CA LYS A 27 -1.01 -14.52 7.48
C LYS A 27 -1.45 -13.25 6.73
N PRO A 28 -0.56 -12.33 6.30
CA PRO A 28 -0.97 -11.18 5.48
C PRO A 28 -1.81 -11.57 4.25
N TRP A 29 -1.47 -12.69 3.59
CA TRP A 29 -2.21 -13.16 2.41
C TRP A 29 -3.61 -13.70 2.76
N ARG A 30 -3.82 -14.17 4.01
CA ARG A 30 -5.15 -14.53 4.52
C ARG A 30 -6.04 -13.28 4.70
N GLN A 31 -5.43 -12.14 5.05
CA GLN A 31 -6.15 -10.88 5.25
C GLN A 31 -6.78 -10.34 3.96
N GLY A 32 -6.25 -10.73 2.80
CA GLY A 32 -6.79 -10.38 1.48
C GLY A 32 -8.19 -10.92 1.18
N ARG A 33 -8.73 -11.88 1.95
CA ARG A 33 -10.06 -12.48 1.71
C ARG A 33 -10.99 -12.53 2.92
N LYS A 34 -10.48 -12.81 4.14
CA LYS A 34 -11.34 -13.15 5.29
C LYS A 34 -11.95 -11.94 5.98
N ASP A 35 -11.24 -10.81 6.04
CA ASP A 35 -11.73 -9.65 6.79
C ASP A 35 -12.27 -8.57 5.87
N LYS A 36 -13.39 -8.91 5.21
CA LYS A 36 -14.18 -7.94 4.43
C LYS A 36 -14.51 -6.68 5.24
N ILE A 37 -14.60 -6.80 6.57
CA ILE A 37 -14.83 -5.69 7.49
C ILE A 37 -13.71 -4.64 7.35
N PHE A 38 -12.44 -5.04 7.42
CA PHE A 38 -11.32 -4.10 7.30
C PHE A 38 -11.17 -3.56 5.89
N GLN A 39 -11.37 -4.38 4.85
CA GLN A 39 -11.31 -3.89 3.47
C GLN A 39 -12.41 -2.87 3.19
N ASN A 40 -13.64 -3.14 3.61
CA ASN A 40 -14.76 -2.21 3.46
C ASN A 40 -14.52 -0.93 4.27
N ALA A 41 -14.00 -1.05 5.51
CA ALA A 41 -13.67 0.10 6.33
C ALA A 41 -12.63 0.99 5.64
N VAL A 42 -11.56 0.41 5.09
CA VAL A 42 -10.54 1.17 4.36
C VAL A 42 -11.13 1.81 3.11
N GLN A 43 -11.89 1.08 2.28
CA GLN A 43 -12.47 1.63 1.05
C GLN A 43 -13.45 2.79 1.32
N LEU A 44 -14.32 2.62 2.31
CA LEU A 44 -15.31 3.64 2.68
C LEU A 44 -14.62 4.87 3.27
N ASN A 45 -13.76 4.68 4.28
CA ASN A 45 -13.14 5.80 4.97
C ASN A 45 -12.09 6.50 4.10
N LEU A 46 -11.33 5.79 3.26
CA LEU A 46 -10.41 6.43 2.31
C LEU A 46 -11.14 7.39 1.38
N THR A 47 -12.32 7.00 0.86
CA THR A 47 -13.12 7.85 -0.03
C THR A 47 -13.66 9.09 0.68
N GLN A 48 -14.05 8.94 1.94
CA GLN A 48 -14.58 10.03 2.78
C GLN A 48 -13.48 10.98 3.24
N ASP A 49 -12.33 10.43 3.65
CA ASP A 49 -11.23 11.17 4.28
C ASP A 49 -10.20 11.69 3.26
N ILE A 50 -10.36 11.37 1.95
CA ILE A 50 -9.46 11.82 0.89
C ILE A 50 -9.25 13.34 0.87
N SER A 51 -10.27 14.13 1.24
CA SER A 51 -10.14 15.58 1.32
C SER A 51 -9.20 16.04 2.43
N ALA A 52 -9.20 15.34 3.56
CA ALA A 52 -8.30 15.61 4.68
C ALA A 52 -6.87 15.15 4.39
N LEU A 53 -6.71 14.16 3.51
CA LEU A 53 -5.42 13.61 3.10
C LEU A 53 -4.68 14.42 2.02
N ASN A 54 -5.36 15.30 1.28
CA ASN A 54 -4.76 16.01 0.14
C ASN A 54 -3.50 16.80 0.47
N ILE A 55 -3.51 17.57 1.57
CA ILE A 55 -2.36 18.37 2.01
C ILE A 55 -1.26 17.45 2.57
N PRO A 56 -1.54 16.54 3.52
CA PRO A 56 -0.56 15.57 4.00
C PRO A 56 0.12 14.75 2.90
N LEU A 57 -0.61 14.37 1.85
CA LEU A 57 -0.05 13.63 0.72
C LEU A 57 0.76 14.51 -0.22
N SER A 58 0.38 15.77 -0.42
CA SER A 58 1.18 16.71 -1.22
C SER A 58 2.52 16.98 -0.55
N GLU A 59 2.53 17.22 0.75
CA GLU A 59 3.75 17.41 1.54
C GLU A 59 4.63 16.17 1.50
N GLU A 60 4.04 14.98 1.64
CA GLU A 60 4.79 13.73 1.55
C GLU A 60 5.32 13.48 0.13
N ALA A 61 4.57 13.85 -0.91
CA ALA A 61 5.02 13.75 -2.30
C ALA A 61 6.24 14.62 -2.55
N THR A 62 6.23 15.87 -2.09
CA THR A 62 7.39 16.77 -2.15
C THR A 62 8.59 16.13 -1.46
N HIS A 63 8.42 15.63 -0.23
CA HIS A 63 9.50 15.00 0.52
C HIS A 63 10.05 13.74 -0.18
N ALA A 64 9.18 12.90 -0.75
CA ALA A 64 9.56 11.70 -1.48
C ALA A 64 10.33 12.04 -2.77
N LEU A 65 9.90 13.07 -3.50
CA LEU A 65 10.57 13.55 -4.70
C LEU A 65 11.97 14.10 -4.36
N GLU A 66 12.08 14.98 -3.37
CA GLU A 66 13.38 15.53 -2.92
C GLU A 66 14.34 14.41 -2.46
N LYS A 67 13.84 13.43 -1.70
CA LYS A 67 14.64 12.32 -1.17
C LYS A 67 15.12 11.36 -2.26
N HIS A 68 14.30 11.10 -3.29
CA HIS A 68 14.57 10.04 -4.26
C HIS A 68 15.02 10.51 -5.64
N LEU A 69 14.62 11.72 -6.05
CA LEU A 69 15.06 12.36 -7.30
C LEU A 69 16.13 13.44 -7.07
N THR A 70 16.49 13.71 -5.81
CA THR A 70 17.45 14.75 -5.40
C THR A 70 16.98 16.17 -5.74
N ASN A 71 17.70 17.17 -5.23
CA ASN A 71 17.57 18.58 -5.63
C ASN A 71 18.73 19.01 -6.54
N ASP A 72 19.51 18.05 -7.06
CA ASP A 72 20.60 18.35 -7.97
C ASP A 72 20.03 18.73 -9.34
N THR A 73 20.46 19.88 -9.85
CA THR A 73 20.04 20.37 -11.17
C THR A 73 20.85 19.75 -12.30
N GLU A 74 21.97 19.08 -11.99
CA GLU A 74 22.78 18.38 -12.97
C GLU A 74 22.09 17.10 -13.47
N TRP A 75 22.31 16.81 -14.75
CA TRP A 75 21.72 15.63 -15.38
C TRP A 75 22.30 14.36 -14.75
N HIS A 76 21.42 13.43 -14.38
CA HIS A 76 21.80 12.14 -13.83
C HIS A 76 20.81 11.04 -14.22
N GLU A 77 21.32 9.80 -14.25
CA GLU A 77 20.50 8.64 -14.56
C GLU A 77 19.69 8.18 -13.34
N ILE A 78 18.44 7.79 -13.59
CA ILE A 78 17.55 7.29 -12.56
C ILE A 78 16.96 5.92 -12.91
N PRO A 79 17.03 4.94 -12.00
CA PRO A 79 16.34 3.66 -12.19
C PRO A 79 14.83 3.84 -11.92
N VAL A 80 14.07 4.23 -12.96
CA VAL A 80 12.64 4.64 -12.88
C VAL A 80 11.80 3.68 -12.04
N LYS A 81 11.88 2.37 -12.28
CA LYS A 81 11.10 1.36 -11.53
C LYS A 81 11.42 1.33 -10.04
N VAL A 82 12.70 1.47 -9.68
CA VAL A 82 13.15 1.47 -8.28
C VAL A 82 12.70 2.75 -7.58
N ILE A 83 12.79 3.89 -8.26
CA ILE A 83 12.35 5.17 -7.71
C ILE A 83 10.84 5.21 -7.55
N ALA A 84 10.09 4.77 -8.57
CA ALA A 84 8.64 4.67 -8.50
C ALA A 84 8.18 3.79 -7.32
N PHE A 85 8.86 2.66 -7.10
CA PHE A 85 8.59 1.81 -5.94
C PHE A 85 8.83 2.53 -4.61
N LYS A 86 9.96 3.23 -4.47
CA LYS A 86 10.27 3.98 -3.23
C LYS A 86 9.27 5.10 -2.95
N ILE A 87 8.96 5.92 -3.97
CA ILE A 87 7.97 7.01 -3.86
C ILE A 87 6.61 6.46 -3.47
N VAL A 88 6.11 5.43 -4.18
CA VAL A 88 4.81 4.84 -3.89
C VAL A 88 4.78 4.20 -2.51
N SER A 89 5.87 3.55 -2.07
CA SER A 89 5.95 2.96 -0.73
C SER A 89 5.85 4.00 0.38
N GLN A 90 6.52 5.14 0.22
CA GLN A 90 6.47 6.25 1.16
C GLN A 90 5.07 6.91 1.18
N MET A 91 4.53 7.23 0.00
CA MET A 91 3.20 7.80 -0.17
C MET A 91 2.09 6.90 0.39
N SER A 92 2.14 5.60 0.10
CA SER A 92 1.15 4.64 0.61
C SER A 92 1.26 4.49 2.12
N SER A 93 2.49 4.47 2.66
CA SER A 93 2.70 4.39 4.11
C SER A 93 2.15 5.61 4.86
N ARG A 94 2.10 6.80 4.24
CA ARG A 94 1.44 7.99 4.81
C ARG A 94 -0.06 7.79 4.96
N VAL A 95 -0.73 7.18 3.98
CA VAL A 95 -2.16 6.84 4.06
C VAL A 95 -2.40 5.73 5.07
N PHE A 96 -1.50 4.76 5.14
CA PHE A 96 -1.72 3.56 5.93
C PHE A 96 -1.40 3.73 7.41
N LEU A 97 -0.28 4.39 7.72
CA LEU A 97 0.28 4.47 9.06
C LEU A 97 0.35 5.90 9.63
N GLY A 98 -0.08 6.90 8.87
CA GLY A 98 0.02 8.29 9.27
C GLY A 98 1.48 8.78 9.36
N GLU A 99 1.71 9.91 10.03
CA GLU A 99 3.05 10.55 10.11
C GLU A 99 4.09 9.75 10.85
N GLU A 100 3.63 9.04 11.88
CA GLU A 100 4.49 8.47 12.91
C GLU A 100 5.39 7.37 12.34
N LEU A 101 4.89 6.62 11.35
CA LEU A 101 5.58 5.45 10.79
C LEU A 101 5.82 5.54 9.28
N CYS A 102 5.25 6.50 8.55
CA CYS A 102 5.39 6.52 7.08
C CYS A 102 6.83 6.70 6.59
N ARG A 103 7.67 7.33 7.41
CA ARG A 103 9.10 7.55 7.14
C ARG A 103 10.01 6.62 7.93
N ASN A 104 9.45 5.71 8.72
CA ASN A 104 10.23 4.77 9.52
C ASN A 104 10.94 3.78 8.59
N GLU A 105 12.27 3.84 8.54
CA GLU A 105 13.07 3.01 7.64
C GLU A 105 12.93 1.52 7.96
N GLU A 106 12.73 1.17 9.23
CA GLU A 106 12.51 -0.22 9.62
C GLU A 106 11.19 -0.76 9.08
N TRP A 107 10.12 0.03 9.11
CA TRP A 107 8.84 -0.33 8.50
C TRP A 107 8.97 -0.54 6.99
N LEU A 108 9.55 0.44 6.30
CA LEU A 108 9.75 0.38 4.85
C LEU A 108 10.58 -0.85 4.47
N GLN A 109 11.63 -1.16 5.25
CA GLN A 109 12.46 -2.33 5.04
C GLN A 109 11.70 -3.64 5.30
N VAL A 110 10.94 -3.72 6.39
CA VAL A 110 10.14 -4.91 6.74
C VAL A 110 9.14 -5.25 5.64
N THR A 111 8.45 -4.26 5.07
CA THR A 111 7.47 -4.51 4.00
C THR A 111 8.15 -5.05 2.75
N VAL A 112 9.32 -4.52 2.36
CA VAL A 112 10.10 -5.00 1.20
C VAL A 112 10.62 -6.40 1.42
N ASP A 113 11.23 -6.66 2.57
CA ASP A 113 11.85 -7.95 2.87
C ASP A 113 10.81 -9.05 3.03
N TYR A 114 9.72 -8.78 3.75
CA TYR A 114 8.60 -9.72 3.85
C TYR A 114 8.05 -10.07 2.48
N THR A 115 7.84 -9.08 1.61
CA THR A 115 7.30 -9.32 0.27
C THR A 115 8.20 -10.26 -0.52
N ARG A 116 9.52 -9.98 -0.53
CA ARG A 116 10.51 -10.77 -1.24
C ARG A 116 10.58 -12.19 -0.70
N ASP A 117 10.73 -12.32 0.61
CA ASP A 117 10.90 -13.62 1.25
C ASP A 117 9.63 -14.47 1.16
N ALA A 118 8.45 -13.86 1.32
CA ALA A 118 7.18 -14.55 1.18
C ALA A 118 7.00 -15.11 -0.24
N VAL A 119 7.29 -14.33 -1.30
CA VAL A 119 7.18 -14.82 -2.68
C VAL A 119 8.12 -16.01 -2.92
N ILE A 120 9.38 -15.91 -2.49
CA ILE A 120 10.36 -16.98 -2.72
C ILE A 120 10.02 -18.21 -1.86
N ALA A 121 9.66 -18.03 -0.59
CA ALA A 121 9.24 -19.13 0.27
C ALA A 121 7.98 -19.81 -0.25
N ALA A 122 7.02 -19.06 -0.82
CA ALA A 122 5.84 -19.65 -1.45
C ALA A 122 6.21 -20.56 -2.62
N GLN A 123 7.15 -20.13 -3.47
CA GLN A 123 7.68 -20.93 -4.58
C GLN A 123 8.43 -22.18 -4.10
N GLU A 124 9.34 -22.04 -3.12
CA GLU A 124 10.09 -23.17 -2.56
C GLU A 124 9.15 -24.21 -1.90
N LEU A 125 8.10 -23.77 -1.21
CA LEU A 125 7.12 -24.67 -0.59
C LEU A 125 6.21 -25.40 -1.59
N ARG A 126 6.08 -24.91 -2.84
CA ARG A 126 5.33 -25.63 -3.88
C ARG A 126 5.98 -26.94 -4.27
N LEU A 127 7.30 -27.06 -4.10
CA LEU A 127 8.05 -28.29 -4.35
C LEU A 127 7.70 -29.40 -3.36
N TRP A 128 7.09 -29.07 -2.22
CA TRP A 128 6.70 -30.03 -1.19
C TRP A 128 5.24 -30.48 -1.35
N PRO A 129 4.94 -31.76 -1.11
CA PRO A 129 3.56 -32.25 -1.02
C PRO A 129 2.73 -31.44 -0.01
N LYS A 130 1.46 -31.15 -0.32
CA LYS A 130 0.59 -30.24 0.47
C LYS A 130 0.63 -30.52 1.99
N PHE A 131 0.63 -31.79 2.40
CA PHE A 131 0.66 -32.18 3.81
C PHE A 131 2.01 -31.99 4.52
N LEU A 132 3.13 -31.92 3.78
CA LEU A 132 4.46 -31.67 4.34
C LEU A 132 4.82 -30.19 4.39
N ARG A 133 4.08 -29.30 3.71
CA ARG A 133 4.39 -27.86 3.64
C ARG A 133 4.50 -27.19 5.02
N PRO A 134 3.61 -27.44 6.01
CA PRO A 134 3.78 -26.85 7.35
C PRO A 134 5.06 -27.32 8.05
N PHE A 135 5.47 -28.58 7.83
CA PHE A 135 6.71 -29.12 8.38
C PHE A 135 7.93 -28.52 7.69
N ALA A 136 7.92 -28.43 6.35
CA ALA A 136 8.96 -27.80 5.57
C ALA A 136 9.13 -26.32 5.93
N PHE A 137 8.02 -25.60 6.10
CA PHE A 137 8.05 -24.21 6.56
C PHE A 137 8.70 -24.08 7.95
N ARG A 138 8.34 -24.97 8.89
CA ARG A 138 8.81 -24.87 10.27
C ARG A 138 10.29 -25.27 10.44
N TYR A 139 10.78 -26.23 9.67
CA TYR A 139 12.08 -26.88 9.94
C TYR A 139 13.09 -26.81 8.79
N ALA A 140 12.68 -26.59 7.54
CA ALA A 140 13.56 -26.76 6.40
C ALA A 140 14.16 -25.46 5.85
N ASN A 141 13.65 -24.28 6.24
CA ASN A 141 13.96 -23.05 5.50
C ASN A 141 14.26 -21.82 6.39
N PRO A 142 15.49 -21.26 6.35
CA PRO A 142 15.84 -20.00 7.00
C PRO A 142 14.92 -18.83 6.62
N ARG A 143 14.41 -18.78 5.38
CA ARG A 143 13.47 -17.73 4.93
C ARG A 143 12.15 -17.77 5.68
N CYS A 144 11.65 -18.96 6.02
CA CYS A 144 10.40 -19.09 6.76
C CYS A 144 10.52 -18.52 8.17
N LYS A 145 11.69 -18.65 8.79
CA LYS A 145 12.02 -17.97 10.05
C LYS A 145 12.14 -16.45 9.87
N ALA A 146 12.74 -15.99 8.78
CA ALA A 146 12.83 -14.56 8.46
C ALA A 146 11.44 -13.92 8.31
N ILE A 147 10.52 -14.58 7.59
CA ILE A 147 9.12 -14.15 7.43
C ILE A 147 8.42 -13.99 8.78
N GLN A 148 8.58 -14.95 9.70
CA GLN A 148 8.02 -14.84 11.05
C GLN A 148 8.62 -13.67 11.84
N GLN A 149 9.93 -13.44 11.70
CA GLN A 149 10.61 -12.32 12.36
C GLN A 149 10.16 -10.97 11.78
N GLN A 150 9.95 -10.88 10.47
CA GLN A 150 9.44 -9.68 9.80
C GLN A 150 8.00 -9.37 10.22
N LEU A 151 7.13 -10.39 10.34
CA LEU A 151 5.78 -10.23 10.87
C LEU A 151 5.79 -9.78 12.33
N LYS A 152 6.61 -10.40 13.17
CA LYS A 152 6.74 -9.95 14.55
C LYS A 152 7.24 -8.50 14.61
N LYS A 153 8.21 -8.14 13.76
CA LYS A 153 8.74 -6.79 13.70
C LYS A 153 7.69 -5.76 13.24
N SER A 154 6.78 -6.12 12.35
CA SER A 154 5.68 -5.21 11.99
C SER A 154 4.70 -5.01 13.14
N GLU A 155 4.38 -6.07 13.89
CA GLU A 155 3.58 -5.99 15.12
C GLU A 155 4.27 -5.10 16.16
N ASP A 156 5.56 -5.33 16.43
CA ASP A 156 6.37 -4.55 17.39
C ASP A 156 6.47 -3.05 17.01
N LEU A 157 6.31 -2.69 15.72
CA LEU A 157 6.29 -1.30 15.25
C LEU A 157 4.90 -0.65 15.35
N ILE A 158 3.84 -1.39 15.04
CA ILE A 158 2.47 -0.87 14.92
C ILE A 158 1.72 -0.88 16.24
N ASP A 159 1.84 -1.96 17.01
CA ASP A 159 1.06 -2.16 18.24
C ASP A 159 1.32 -1.05 19.27
N PRO A 160 2.56 -0.58 19.52
CA PRO A 160 2.80 0.52 20.45
C PRO A 160 2.12 1.83 20.04
N VAL A 161 2.02 2.09 18.72
CA VAL A 161 1.35 3.29 18.19
C VAL A 161 -0.16 3.18 18.41
N LEU A 162 -0.76 2.03 18.11
CA LEU A 162 -2.17 1.79 18.36
C LEU A 162 -2.51 1.85 19.86
N GLU A 163 -1.71 1.22 20.72
CA GLU A 163 -1.90 1.25 22.17
C GLU A 163 -1.82 2.67 22.73
N LYS A 164 -0.84 3.46 22.27
CA LYS A 164 -0.73 4.87 22.63
C LYS A 164 -1.98 5.66 22.23
N ARG A 165 -2.46 5.52 20.99
CA ARG A 165 -3.66 6.20 20.49
C ARG A 165 -4.92 5.81 21.27
N ARG A 166 -5.08 4.51 21.60
CA ARG A 166 -6.19 4.02 22.42
C ARG A 166 -6.16 4.64 23.82
N ARG A 167 -5.00 4.63 24.48
CA ARG A 167 -4.81 5.23 25.82
C ARG A 167 -5.12 6.73 25.83
N GLU A 168 -4.57 7.49 24.89
CA GLU A 168 -4.83 8.93 24.78
C GLU A 168 -6.31 9.23 24.56
N ASN A 169 -7.00 8.40 23.78
CA ASN A 169 -8.43 8.54 23.55
C ASN A 169 -9.28 8.16 24.78
N GLU A 170 -8.86 7.18 25.57
CA GLU A 170 -9.48 6.83 26.85
C GLU A 170 -9.33 7.96 27.87
N GLU A 171 -8.12 8.52 28.02
CA GLU A 171 -7.85 9.66 28.90
C GLU A 171 -8.71 10.88 28.52
N ARG A 172 -8.84 11.17 27.22
CA ARG A 172 -9.72 12.25 26.73
C ARG A 172 -11.19 11.99 27.04
N ARG A 173 -11.67 10.76 26.83
CA ARG A 173 -13.06 10.40 27.18
C ARG A 173 -13.32 10.56 28.68
N ASN A 174 -12.38 10.15 29.52
CA ASN A 174 -12.47 10.32 30.97
C ASN A 174 -12.46 11.81 31.39
N ALA A 175 -11.78 12.67 30.63
CA ALA A 175 -11.79 14.12 30.79
C ALA A 175 -13.00 14.83 30.13
N GLY A 176 -13.94 14.09 29.52
CA GLY A 176 -15.08 14.67 28.79
C GLY A 176 -14.73 15.33 27.45
N LEU A 177 -13.52 15.10 26.94
CA LEU A 177 -13.03 15.60 25.66
C LEU A 177 -13.32 14.61 24.51
N LYS A 178 -13.44 15.14 23.29
CA LYS A 178 -13.58 14.30 22.10
C LYS A 178 -12.26 13.55 21.79
N PRO A 179 -12.33 12.30 21.30
CA PRO A 179 -11.15 11.56 20.88
C PRO A 179 -10.44 12.25 19.71
N ILE A 180 -9.14 12.02 19.58
CA ILE A 180 -8.36 12.39 18.40
C ILE A 180 -8.75 11.43 17.28
N ARG A 181 -9.14 11.99 16.13
CA ARG A 181 -9.33 11.21 14.92
C ARG A 181 -8.07 11.29 14.08
N HIS A 182 -7.50 10.13 13.77
CA HIS A 182 -6.44 9.99 12.79
C HIS A 182 -7.05 9.62 11.43
N TYR A 183 -6.52 10.20 10.36
CA TYR A 183 -6.97 9.94 8.99
C TYR A 183 -6.04 8.92 8.33
N ASP A 184 -5.97 7.72 8.89
CA ASP A 184 -5.12 6.65 8.39
C ASP A 184 -5.78 5.28 8.55
N SER A 185 -5.26 4.29 7.82
CA SER A 185 -5.84 2.96 7.82
C SER A 185 -5.75 2.24 9.16
N MET A 186 -4.77 2.59 10.00
CA MET A 186 -4.69 2.04 11.37
C MET A 186 -5.92 2.44 12.16
N GLN A 187 -6.34 3.72 12.10
CA GLN A 187 -7.57 4.18 12.75
C GLN A 187 -8.81 3.52 12.14
N TRP A 188 -8.91 3.47 10.81
CA TRP A 188 -10.09 2.89 10.16
C TRP A 188 -10.27 1.41 10.49
N MET A 189 -9.16 0.67 10.60
CA MET A 189 -9.19 -0.73 11.03
C MET A 189 -9.50 -0.85 12.52
N ASP A 190 -8.92 -0.01 13.37
CA ASP A 190 -9.19 -0.06 14.81
C ASP A 190 -10.66 0.23 15.14
N ASP A 191 -11.24 1.24 14.47
CA ASP A 191 -12.66 1.58 14.57
C ASP A 191 -13.55 0.42 14.10
N ALA A 192 -13.17 -0.26 13.02
CA ALA A 192 -13.90 -1.41 12.49
C ALA A 192 -13.77 -2.67 13.35
N ALA A 193 -12.64 -2.83 14.05
CA ALA A 193 -12.43 -3.91 15.01
C ALA A 193 -13.31 -3.75 16.25
N ASN A 194 -13.67 -2.51 16.61
CA ASN A 194 -14.57 -2.19 17.71
C ASN A 194 -14.19 -2.90 19.04
N GLY A 195 -12.89 -2.88 19.37
CA GLY A 195 -12.33 -3.50 20.58
C GLY A 195 -11.96 -4.98 20.45
N LEU A 196 -12.22 -5.62 19.30
CA LEU A 196 -11.72 -6.96 19.02
C LEU A 196 -10.22 -6.93 18.70
N LYS A 197 -9.48 -7.93 19.18
CA LYS A 197 -8.08 -8.11 18.79
C LYS A 197 -8.00 -8.56 17.34
N TYR A 198 -7.11 -7.94 16.58
CA TYR A 198 -6.81 -8.28 15.20
C TYR A 198 -5.30 -8.15 14.94
N GLU A 199 -4.81 -8.80 13.90
CA GLU A 199 -3.38 -8.80 13.54
C GLU A 199 -3.05 -7.54 12.72
N ALA A 200 -2.91 -6.39 13.39
CA ALA A 200 -2.68 -5.10 12.75
C ALA A 200 -1.43 -5.10 11.85
N GLY A 201 -0.31 -5.64 12.34
CA GLY A 201 0.93 -5.75 11.57
C GLY A 201 0.76 -6.52 10.26
N ALA A 202 0.06 -7.66 10.30
CA ALA A 202 -0.19 -8.47 9.12
C ALA A 202 -1.12 -7.77 8.12
N ALA A 203 -2.15 -7.07 8.61
CA ALA A 203 -3.06 -6.31 7.77
C ALA A 203 -2.38 -5.13 7.05
N GLN A 204 -1.54 -4.40 7.77
CA GLN A 204 -0.77 -3.30 7.21
C GLN A 204 0.26 -3.78 6.17
N ILE A 205 0.93 -4.91 6.41
CA ILE A 205 1.83 -5.53 5.42
C ILE A 205 1.07 -5.86 4.13
N MET A 206 -0.11 -6.47 4.22
CA MET A 206 -0.89 -6.84 3.03
C MET A 206 -1.31 -5.61 2.21
N MET A 207 -1.70 -4.52 2.88
CA MET A 207 -2.03 -3.27 2.19
C MET A 207 -0.80 -2.63 1.53
N ALA A 208 0.33 -2.59 2.24
CA ALA A 208 1.59 -2.09 1.70
C ALA A 208 2.00 -2.89 0.45
N ILE A 209 1.92 -4.22 0.49
CA ILE A 209 2.17 -5.09 -0.66
C ILE A 209 1.29 -4.71 -1.86
N ALA A 210 -0.03 -4.66 -1.65
CA ALA A 210 -1.00 -4.40 -2.71
C ALA A 210 -0.80 -3.02 -3.34
N ALA A 211 -0.59 -1.99 -2.52
CA ALA A 211 -0.38 -0.63 -2.97
C ALA A 211 0.96 -0.45 -3.67
N ASN A 212 2.04 -1.04 -3.14
CA ASN A 212 3.37 -0.88 -3.70
C ASN A 212 3.48 -1.52 -5.08
N PHE A 213 2.96 -2.73 -5.27
CA PHE A 213 3.02 -3.38 -6.58
C PHE A 213 2.19 -2.64 -7.63
N THR A 214 0.93 -2.35 -7.33
CA THR A 214 0.03 -1.73 -8.31
C THR A 214 0.39 -0.26 -8.58
N GLY A 215 0.69 0.51 -7.53
CA GLY A 215 1.03 1.92 -7.66
C GLY A 215 2.38 2.16 -8.30
N SER A 216 3.40 1.35 -7.98
CA SER A 216 4.73 1.50 -8.61
C SER A 216 4.72 1.12 -10.08
N ASP A 217 3.98 0.08 -10.47
CA ASP A 217 3.85 -0.30 -11.87
C ASP A 217 3.10 0.76 -12.68
N MET A 218 2.03 1.33 -12.10
CA MET A 218 1.29 2.45 -12.65
C MET A 218 2.18 3.68 -12.84
N LEU A 219 2.91 4.09 -11.80
CA LEU A 219 3.78 5.26 -11.86
C LEU A 219 4.93 5.06 -12.85
N THR A 220 5.54 3.87 -12.87
CA THR A 220 6.58 3.51 -13.84
C THR A 220 6.03 3.60 -15.27
N GLY A 221 4.84 3.03 -15.52
CA GLY A 221 4.19 3.08 -16.82
C GLY A 221 3.90 4.51 -17.26
N ALA A 222 3.35 5.34 -16.35
CA ALA A 222 3.02 6.72 -16.65
C ALA A 222 4.26 7.53 -17.02
N LEU A 223 5.35 7.39 -16.24
CA LEU A 223 6.63 8.06 -16.51
C LEU A 223 7.22 7.65 -17.86
N ILE A 224 7.16 6.37 -18.21
CA ILE A 224 7.62 5.89 -19.52
C ILE A 224 6.75 6.46 -20.65
N CYS A 225 5.43 6.40 -20.53
CA CYS A 225 4.51 6.91 -21.55
C CYS A 225 4.72 8.41 -21.80
N ILE A 226 4.77 9.23 -20.75
CA ILE A 226 4.97 10.68 -20.93
C ILE A 226 6.37 11.03 -21.42
N SER A 227 7.39 10.21 -21.12
CA SER A 227 8.76 10.44 -21.64
C SER A 227 8.86 10.28 -23.16
N GLN A 228 7.91 9.58 -23.78
CA GLN A 228 7.85 9.37 -25.23
C GLN A 228 7.10 10.48 -25.96
N GLU A 229 6.36 11.33 -25.23
CA GLU A 229 5.48 12.36 -25.78
C GLU A 229 5.75 13.73 -25.11
N PRO A 230 6.84 14.44 -25.47
CA PRO A 230 7.22 15.70 -24.79
C PRO A 230 6.15 16.79 -24.87
N GLU A 231 5.37 16.86 -25.95
CA GLU A 231 4.26 17.81 -26.10
C GLU A 231 3.18 17.59 -25.03
N LEU A 232 2.92 16.32 -24.69
CA LEU A 232 1.96 15.95 -23.64
C LEU A 232 2.42 16.42 -22.25
N VAL A 233 3.73 16.37 -21.98
CA VAL A 233 4.30 16.87 -20.71
C VAL A 233 4.05 18.38 -20.57
N GLU A 234 4.24 19.15 -21.65
CA GLU A 234 3.98 20.59 -21.64
C GLU A 234 2.50 20.91 -21.45
N ASP A 235 1.61 20.17 -22.11
CA ASP A 235 0.17 20.38 -21.96
C ASP A 235 -0.34 19.99 -20.56
N MET A 236 0.18 18.91 -19.98
CA MET A 236 -0.08 18.55 -18.57
C MET A 236 0.42 19.63 -17.61
N ARG A 237 1.60 20.20 -17.87
CA ARG A 237 2.15 21.29 -17.05
C ARG A 237 1.28 22.54 -17.12
N LYS A 238 0.81 22.92 -18.32
CA LYS A 238 -0.13 24.04 -18.51
C LYS A 238 -1.45 23.80 -17.79
N GLU A 239 -2.00 22.58 -17.85
CA GLU A 239 -3.20 22.20 -17.11
C GLU A 239 -3.01 22.42 -15.60
N ILE A 240 -1.91 21.88 -15.05
CA ILE A 240 -1.59 22.00 -13.62
C ILE A 240 -1.49 23.48 -13.22
N ILE A 241 -0.71 24.29 -13.93
CA ILE A 241 -0.54 25.72 -13.62
C ILE A 241 -1.88 26.46 -13.66
N THR A 242 -2.70 26.19 -14.67
CA THR A 242 -4.02 26.83 -14.83
C THR A 242 -4.94 26.51 -13.67
N VAL A 243 -5.06 25.22 -13.33
CA VAL A 243 -5.92 24.76 -12.23
C VAL A 243 -5.43 25.26 -10.88
N MET A 244 -4.11 25.31 -10.66
CA MET A 244 -3.50 25.80 -9.41
C MET A 244 -3.67 27.30 -9.21
N ASN A 245 -3.70 28.09 -10.29
CA ASN A 245 -3.99 29.52 -10.20
C ASN A 245 -5.45 29.81 -9.85
N GLU A 246 -6.38 28.93 -10.25
CA GLU A 246 -7.81 29.08 -9.97
C GLU A 246 -8.23 28.53 -8.60
N CYS A 247 -7.49 27.55 -8.06
CA CYS A 247 -7.92 26.78 -6.90
C CYS A 247 -6.75 26.53 -5.94
N GLN A 248 -6.98 26.75 -4.64
CA GLN A 248 -6.06 26.22 -3.62
C GLN A 248 -6.05 24.69 -3.64
N TRP A 249 -4.94 24.06 -3.25
CA TRP A 249 -4.80 22.60 -3.28
C TRP A 249 -5.86 21.91 -2.41
N ASN A 250 -6.93 21.41 -3.04
CA ASN A 250 -8.03 20.72 -2.36
C ASN A 250 -8.66 19.67 -3.29
N LYS A 251 -9.69 18.96 -2.80
CA LYS A 251 -10.32 17.84 -3.54
C LYS A 251 -10.85 18.26 -4.91
N SER A 252 -11.35 19.50 -5.05
CA SER A 252 -11.88 20.02 -6.32
C SER A 252 -10.79 20.26 -7.35
N THR A 253 -9.57 20.59 -6.91
CA THR A 253 -8.39 20.78 -7.77
C THR A 253 -8.07 19.50 -8.53
N LEU A 254 -8.05 18.36 -7.83
CA LEU A 254 -7.75 17.05 -8.46
C LEU A 254 -8.77 16.67 -9.53
N TYR A 255 -10.06 16.96 -9.33
CA TYR A 255 -11.11 16.69 -10.32
C TYR A 255 -11.03 17.58 -11.57
N LYS A 256 -10.30 18.70 -11.51
CA LYS A 256 -10.09 19.60 -12.65
C LYS A 256 -8.92 19.16 -13.54
N LEU A 257 -8.04 18.26 -13.09
CA LEU A 257 -6.88 17.76 -13.84
C LEU A 257 -7.31 16.65 -14.82
N ARG A 258 -8.10 17.01 -15.84
CA ARG A 258 -8.75 16.08 -16.76
C ARG A 258 -7.77 15.42 -17.73
N LEU A 259 -6.78 16.17 -18.21
CA LEU A 259 -5.73 15.64 -19.07
C LEU A 259 -4.88 14.66 -18.29
N MET A 260 -4.45 15.01 -17.07
CA MET A 260 -3.71 14.07 -16.23
C MET A 260 -4.50 12.78 -15.95
N ASP A 261 -5.79 12.89 -15.58
CA ASP A 261 -6.65 11.71 -15.40
C ASP A 261 -6.76 10.86 -16.68
N SER A 262 -6.83 11.50 -17.85
CA SER A 262 -6.86 10.81 -19.15
C SER A 262 -5.56 10.07 -19.45
N VAL A 263 -4.40 10.69 -19.20
CA VAL A 263 -3.07 10.08 -19.39
C VAL A 263 -2.90 8.86 -18.48
N LEU A 264 -3.32 8.97 -17.21
CA LEU A 264 -3.27 7.85 -16.28
C LEU A 264 -4.17 6.70 -16.74
N LYS A 265 -5.40 6.98 -17.17
CA LYS A 265 -6.30 5.96 -17.74
C LYS A 265 -5.74 5.30 -18.98
N GLU A 266 -5.15 6.08 -19.88
CA GLU A 266 -4.57 5.55 -21.12
C GLU A 266 -3.33 4.69 -20.85
N THR A 267 -2.50 5.08 -19.88
CA THR A 267 -1.38 4.26 -19.39
C THR A 267 -1.88 2.88 -18.93
N GLN A 268 -2.96 2.82 -18.16
CA GLN A 268 -3.56 1.56 -17.70
C GLN A 268 -4.21 0.77 -18.84
N ARG A 269 -4.78 1.45 -19.84
CA ARG A 269 -5.35 0.80 -21.03
C ARG A 269 -4.28 0.10 -21.86
N ILE A 270 -3.12 0.74 -22.04
CA ILE A 270 -1.98 0.21 -22.80
C ILE A 270 -1.29 -0.91 -22.01
N LYS A 271 -1.20 -0.78 -20.69
CA LYS A 271 -0.59 -1.78 -19.81
C LYS A 271 -1.57 -2.24 -18.71
N PRO A 272 -2.56 -3.09 -19.02
CA PRO A 272 -3.44 -3.65 -18.02
C PRO A 272 -2.63 -4.45 -16.98
N ALA A 273 -2.82 -4.15 -15.70
CA ALA A 273 -2.19 -4.87 -14.59
C ALA A 273 -2.40 -6.40 -14.65
N ALA A 274 -3.48 -6.85 -15.32
CA ALA A 274 -3.79 -8.26 -15.53
C ALA A 274 -2.79 -9.02 -16.42
N ILE A 275 -2.02 -8.33 -17.29
CA ILE A 275 -1.06 -8.99 -18.21
C ILE A 275 0.27 -9.31 -17.49
N ALA A 276 0.60 -8.62 -16.40
CA ALA A 276 1.85 -8.86 -15.65
C ALA A 276 1.79 -10.08 -14.70
N ILE A 277 0.60 -10.64 -14.44
CA ILE A 277 0.43 -11.78 -13.51
C ILE A 277 0.42 -13.13 -14.27
N SER A 278 0.40 -13.11 -15.61
CA SER A 278 0.31 -14.31 -16.45
C SER A 278 1.56 -14.56 -17.32
N SER A 279 2.71 -13.96 -16.99
CA SER A 279 3.98 -14.21 -17.70
C SER A 279 5.14 -14.50 -16.75
#